data_AF-A0A7C5L0Q4-F1
#
_entry.id   AF-A0A7C5L0Q4-F1
#
_cell.length_a   1.000
_cell.length_b   1.000
_cell.length_c   1.000
_cell.angle_alpha   90.00
_cell.angle_beta   90.00
_cell.angle_gamma   90.00
#
_symmetry.space_group_name_H-M   'P 1'
#
loop_
_entity.id
_entity.type
_entity.pdbx_description
1 polymer ?
#
loop_
_entity_poly.entity_id
_entity_poly.type
_entity_poly.pdbx_seq_one_letter_code
_entity_poly.pdbx_strand_id
1 'polypeptide(L)'
;MKQTVRDHLDSYSLDTEQLNSLKALAEQRAPVNRHHFPAYSLVIAGAIFAFLLVFFLTPYMLDKNTVRERIATEVVNNHIKRKPLEIETRSIEELRNYFKKLDFVPVGSVIIKQRGLELIGGRYCSLQGVKATQLRVRKPGSDTVQTLYQTEYKKDIFKDMPILEKGGDPVDMYVKGVKVKIWVEKDLLFALTDIPDE
;
A
#
# COMPACT_ATOMS: atom_id res chain seq x y z
N MET A 1 -51.81 1.49 -31.89
CA MET A 1 -50.73 2.38 -31.39
C MET A 1 -50.36 3.55 -32.31
N LYS A 2 -50.56 3.48 -33.64
CA LYS A 2 -50.30 4.62 -34.54
C LYS A 2 -51.38 5.72 -34.55
N GLN A 3 -52.59 5.44 -34.07
CA GLN A 3 -53.68 6.43 -33.99
C GLN A 3 -53.57 7.34 -32.75
N THR A 4 -53.21 6.79 -31.59
CA THR A 4 -53.06 7.55 -30.33
C THR A 4 -51.93 8.60 -30.38
N VAL A 5 -50.91 8.39 -31.21
CA VAL A 5 -49.82 9.36 -31.43
C VAL A 5 -50.23 10.46 -32.43
N ARG A 6 -51.15 10.15 -33.35
CA ARG A 6 -51.59 11.08 -34.40
C ARG A 6 -52.62 12.08 -33.82
N ASP A 7 -53.52 11.60 -32.97
CA ASP A 7 -54.50 12.45 -32.28
C ASP A 7 -53.85 13.40 -31.25
N HIS A 8 -52.67 13.05 -30.72
CA HIS A 8 -51.91 13.90 -29.80
C HIS A 8 -51.07 15.00 -30.49
N LEU A 9 -50.84 14.90 -31.80
CA LEU A 9 -50.07 15.90 -32.55
C LEU A 9 -50.97 17.02 -33.11
N ASP A 10 -52.26 16.75 -33.32
CA ASP A 10 -53.22 17.73 -33.82
C ASP A 10 -53.66 18.75 -32.74
N SER A 11 -53.45 18.46 -31.44
CA SER A 11 -53.79 19.39 -30.36
C SER A 11 -52.73 20.47 -30.08
N TYR A 12 -51.59 20.42 -30.78
CA TYR A 12 -50.52 21.41 -30.69
C TYR A 12 -50.11 21.86 -32.09
N SER A 13 -51.07 22.40 -32.85
CA SER A 13 -50.73 23.24 -34.00
C SER A 13 -50.00 24.48 -33.46
N LEU A 14 -48.68 24.44 -33.47
CA LEU A 14 -47.81 25.54 -33.08
C LEU A 14 -48.27 26.81 -33.80
N ASP A 15 -48.53 27.86 -33.02
CA ASP A 15 -48.92 29.16 -33.57
C ASP A 15 -47.85 29.66 -34.53
N THR A 16 -48.27 30.31 -35.60
CA THR A 16 -47.39 30.69 -36.71
C THR A 16 -46.25 31.61 -36.23
N GLU A 17 -46.49 32.39 -35.16
CA GLU A 17 -45.47 33.16 -34.46
C GLU A 17 -44.44 32.29 -33.71
N GLN A 18 -44.86 31.20 -33.08
CA GLN A 18 -43.94 30.28 -32.40
C GLN A 18 -43.05 29.54 -33.42
N LEU A 19 -43.63 29.16 -34.56
CA LEU A 19 -42.85 28.58 -35.66
C LEU A 19 -41.85 29.59 -36.25
N ASN A 20 -42.28 30.84 -36.42
CA ASN A 20 -41.43 31.90 -36.96
C ASN A 20 -40.33 32.33 -35.97
N SER A 21 -40.61 32.34 -34.66
CA SER A 21 -39.58 32.60 -33.63
C SER A 21 -38.58 31.44 -33.51
N LEU A 22 -39.03 30.18 -33.66
CA LEU A 22 -38.13 29.03 -33.78
C LEU A 22 -37.27 29.07 -35.03
N LYS A 23 -37.82 29.48 -36.17
CA LYS A 23 -37.06 29.70 -37.42
C LYS A 23 -36.06 30.84 -37.28
N ALA A 24 -36.47 31.95 -36.67
CA ALA A 24 -35.58 33.07 -36.38
C ALA A 24 -34.43 32.65 -35.44
N LEU A 25 -34.71 31.84 -34.40
CA LEU A 25 -33.67 31.28 -33.52
C LEU A 25 -32.77 30.25 -34.22
N ALA A 26 -33.29 29.52 -35.20
CA ALA A 26 -32.51 28.58 -36.01
C ALA A 26 -31.62 29.29 -37.05
N GLU A 27 -32.11 30.39 -37.65
CA GLU A 27 -31.36 31.24 -38.58
C GLU A 27 -30.36 32.15 -37.85
N GLN A 28 -30.62 32.50 -36.59
CA GLN A 28 -29.72 33.25 -35.72
C GLN A 28 -28.67 32.36 -35.03
N ARG A 29 -28.39 31.15 -35.55
CA ARG A 29 -27.18 30.43 -35.20
C ARG A 29 -25.99 31.16 -35.81
N ALA A 30 -25.32 31.96 -34.98
CA ALA A 30 -24.00 32.51 -35.26
C ALA A 30 -23.11 31.43 -35.90
N PRO A 31 -22.26 31.78 -36.88
CA PRO A 31 -21.43 30.79 -37.55
C PRO A 31 -20.72 29.96 -36.49
N VAL A 32 -20.95 28.65 -36.51
CA VAL A 32 -20.20 27.72 -35.67
C VAL A 32 -18.76 27.89 -36.12
N ASN A 33 -17.99 28.66 -35.34
CA ASN A 33 -16.57 28.80 -35.55
C ASN A 33 -15.98 27.42 -35.23
N ARG A 34 -15.97 26.56 -36.25
CA ARG A 34 -15.23 25.30 -36.21
C ARG A 34 -13.79 25.74 -36.13
N HIS A 35 -13.28 25.89 -34.91
CA HIS A 35 -11.86 25.98 -34.69
C HIS A 35 -11.27 24.74 -35.34
N HIS A 36 -10.68 24.94 -36.52
CA HIS A 36 -9.84 23.95 -37.16
C HIS A 36 -8.66 23.77 -36.21
N PHE A 37 -8.80 22.85 -35.27
CA PHE A 37 -7.68 22.39 -34.46
C PHE A 37 -6.67 21.85 -35.46
N PRO A 38 -5.57 22.57 -35.68
CA PRO A 38 -4.64 22.17 -36.70
C PRO A 38 -4.07 20.82 -36.29
N ALA A 39 -3.83 19.91 -37.24
CA ALA A 39 -3.48 18.52 -36.94
C ALA A 39 -2.27 18.39 -35.99
N TYR A 40 -1.38 19.40 -35.96
CA TYR A 40 -0.27 19.47 -35.00
C TYR A 40 -0.73 19.56 -33.53
N SER A 41 -1.90 20.13 -33.24
CA SER A 41 -2.47 20.19 -31.88
C SER A 41 -2.89 18.81 -31.37
N LEU A 42 -3.35 17.91 -32.25
CA LEU A 42 -3.64 16.51 -31.91
C LEU A 42 -2.35 15.71 -31.71
N VAL A 43 -1.31 15.98 -32.51
CA VAL A 43 0.01 15.35 -32.35
C VAL A 43 0.68 15.78 -31.04
N ILE A 44 0.62 17.07 -30.69
CA ILE A 44 1.16 17.60 -29.43
C ILE A 44 0.39 17.04 -28.23
N ALA A 45 -0.94 17.03 -28.29
CA ALA A 45 -1.76 16.45 -27.22
C ALA A 45 -1.49 14.95 -27.03
N GLY A 46 -1.33 14.19 -28.13
CA GLY A 46 -0.93 12.78 -28.09
C GLY A 46 0.45 12.57 -27.47
N ALA A 47 1.43 13.41 -27.81
CA ALA A 47 2.78 13.34 -27.25
C ALA A 47 2.80 13.66 -25.74
N ILE A 48 2.05 14.68 -25.30
CA ILE A 48 1.91 15.01 -23.88
C ILE A 48 1.22 13.88 -23.12
N PHE A 49 0.13 13.31 -23.67
CA PHE A 49 -0.56 12.19 -23.05
C PHE A 49 0.33 10.96 -22.94
N ALA A 50 1.06 10.60 -24.00
CA ALA A 50 2.02 9.50 -23.97
C ALA A 50 3.15 9.75 -22.98
N PHE A 51 3.68 10.97 -22.91
CA PHE A 51 4.70 11.34 -21.93
C PHE A 51 4.19 11.23 -20.50
N LEU A 52 3.00 11.76 -20.22
CA LEU A 52 2.36 11.62 -18.90
C LEU A 52 2.11 10.14 -18.58
N LEU A 53 1.62 9.36 -19.54
CA LEU A 53 1.37 7.93 -19.36
C LEU A 53 2.67 7.19 -19.00
N VAL A 54 3.76 7.43 -19.73
CA VAL A 54 5.08 6.84 -19.44
C VAL A 54 5.61 7.34 -18.09
N PHE A 55 5.52 8.64 -17.80
CA PHE A 55 5.98 9.23 -16.55
C PHE A 55 5.23 8.68 -15.32
N PHE A 56 3.93 8.42 -15.44
CA PHE A 56 3.12 7.85 -14.36
C PHE A 56 3.25 6.33 -14.26
N LEU A 57 3.47 5.60 -15.37
CA LEU A 57 3.60 4.13 -15.36
C LEU A 57 5.01 3.62 -15.05
N THR A 58 6.05 4.39 -15.39
CA THR A 58 7.45 4.02 -15.13
C THR A 58 7.76 3.66 -13.68
N PRO A 59 7.32 4.39 -12.63
CA PRO A 59 7.62 4.00 -11.24
C PRO A 59 6.97 2.67 -10.83
N TYR A 60 5.84 2.29 -11.43
CA TYR A 60 5.21 0.98 -11.16
C TYR A 60 5.92 -0.17 -11.88
N MET A 61 6.49 0.09 -13.07
CA MET A 61 7.24 -0.91 -13.84
C MET A 61 8.71 -1.04 -13.40
N LEU A 62 9.23 -0.03 -12.69
CA LEU A 62 10.62 0.05 -12.22
C LEU A 62 10.78 -0.23 -10.71
N ASP A 63 9.81 -0.84 -10.03
CA ASP A 63 10.05 -1.34 -8.68
C ASP A 63 11.01 -2.55 -8.73
N LYS A 64 12.30 -2.22 -8.84
CA LYS A 64 13.41 -3.17 -8.86
C LYS A 64 13.69 -3.76 -7.48
N ASN A 65 13.01 -3.27 -6.43
CA ASN A 65 13.28 -3.71 -5.08
C ASN A 65 12.78 -5.15 -4.91
N THR A 66 13.68 -6.01 -4.46
CA THR A 66 13.33 -7.37 -4.06
C THR A 66 12.31 -7.34 -2.91
N VAL A 67 11.55 -8.41 -2.73
CA VAL A 67 10.58 -8.51 -1.61
C VAL A 67 11.28 -8.30 -0.26
N ARG A 68 12.53 -8.77 -0.12
CA ARG A 68 13.36 -8.59 1.08
C ARG A 68 13.71 -7.12 1.33
N GLU A 69 14.06 -6.36 0.28
CA GLU A 69 14.33 -4.92 0.38
C GLU A 69 13.09 -4.13 0.77
N ARG A 70 11.91 -4.48 0.23
CA ARG A 70 10.65 -3.83 0.64
C ARG A 70 10.30 -4.08 2.10
N ILE A 71 10.44 -5.33 2.57
CA ILE A 71 10.27 -5.67 3.99
C ILE A 71 11.23 -4.85 4.85
N ALA A 72 12.53 -4.88 4.54
CA ALA A 72 13.54 -4.15 5.29
C ALA A 72 13.27 -2.64 5.31
N THR A 73 12.87 -2.08 4.17
CA THR A 73 12.53 -0.66 4.04
C THR A 73 11.34 -0.27 4.90
N GLU A 74 10.26 -1.05 4.89
CA GLU A 74 9.10 -0.81 5.74
C GLU A 74 9.45 -0.89 7.23
N VAL A 75 10.19 -1.93 7.62
CA VAL A 75 10.63 -2.16 9.01
C VAL A 75 11.50 -1.00 9.50
N VAL A 76 12.50 -0.57 8.73
CA VAL A 76 13.37 0.56 9.10
C VAL A 76 12.60 1.87 9.17
N ASN A 77 11.73 2.15 8.20
CA ASN A 77 10.92 3.37 8.22
C ASN A 77 10.01 3.42 9.45
N ASN A 78 9.41 2.30 9.84
CA ASN A 78 8.57 2.23 11.04
C ASN A 78 9.39 2.27 12.34
N HIS A 79 10.58 1.68 12.34
CA HIS A 79 11.53 1.75 13.45
C HIS A 79 11.90 3.21 13.76
N ILE A 80 12.27 4.00 12.74
CA ILE A 80 12.64 5.41 12.89
C ILE A 80 11.46 6.26 13.39
N LYS A 81 10.24 6.00 12.90
CA LYS A 81 9.04 6.75 13.30
C LYS A 81 8.66 6.57 14.78
N ARG A 82 9.10 5.50 15.45
CA ARG A 82 8.91 5.23 16.89
C ARG A 82 7.50 5.50 17.44
N LYS A 83 6.45 5.14 16.70
CA LYS A 83 5.06 5.23 17.17
C LYS A 83 4.90 4.53 18.53
N PRO A 84 4.09 5.08 19.45
CA PRO A 84 3.95 4.57 20.81
C PRO A 84 3.48 3.12 20.84
N LEU A 85 3.79 2.42 21.93
CA LEU A 85 3.29 1.08 22.17
C LEU A 85 1.79 1.13 22.48
N GLU A 86 1.07 0.07 22.12
CA GLU A 86 -0.34 -0.10 22.48
C GLU A 86 -0.49 -0.92 23.76
N ILE A 87 0.49 -1.79 24.03
CA ILE A 87 0.65 -2.53 25.27
C ILE A 87 2.12 -2.54 25.68
N GLU A 88 2.38 -2.25 26.95
CA GLU A 88 3.69 -2.42 27.58
C GLU A 88 3.65 -3.69 28.42
N THR A 89 4.50 -4.64 28.09
CA THR A 89 4.58 -5.93 28.79
C THR A 89 5.89 -6.61 28.48
N ARG A 90 6.39 -7.38 29.44
CA ARG A 90 7.54 -8.28 29.26
C ARG A 90 7.11 -9.73 29.03
N SER A 91 5.80 -10.00 29.01
CA SER A 91 5.23 -11.33 28.88
C SER A 91 4.69 -11.58 27.48
N ILE A 92 5.17 -12.64 26.84
CA ILE A 92 4.62 -13.11 25.56
C ILE A 92 3.16 -13.57 25.72
N GLU A 93 2.78 -14.07 26.89
CA GLU A 93 1.42 -14.51 27.17
C GLU A 93 0.45 -13.33 27.21
N GLU A 94 0.84 -12.23 27.85
CA GLU A 94 0.05 -10.99 27.84
C GLU A 94 -0.10 -10.43 26.42
N LEU A 95 0.94 -10.49 25.58
CA LEU A 95 0.83 -10.10 24.17
C LEU A 95 -0.21 -10.95 23.43
N ARG A 96 -0.22 -12.27 23.63
CA ARG A 96 -1.19 -13.17 22.99
C ARG A 96 -2.62 -12.85 23.42
N ASN A 97 -2.81 -12.54 24.69
CA ASN A 97 -4.11 -12.15 25.24
C ASN A 97 -4.59 -10.79 24.68
N TYR A 98 -3.67 -9.87 24.41
CA TYR A 98 -3.97 -8.57 23.83
C TYR A 98 -4.27 -8.64 22.32
N PHE A 99 -3.46 -9.39 21.56
CA PHE A 99 -3.49 -9.39 20.10
C PHE A 99 -4.53 -10.34 19.45
N LYS A 100 -5.80 -10.25 19.87
CA LYS A 100 -6.87 -11.15 19.40
C LYS A 100 -7.32 -10.99 17.95
N LYS A 101 -6.91 -9.91 17.26
CA LYS A 101 -7.34 -9.60 15.88
C LYS A 101 -6.40 -10.13 14.79
N LEU A 102 -5.28 -10.73 15.20
CA LEU A 102 -4.32 -11.35 14.29
C LEU A 102 -4.86 -12.69 13.78
N ASP A 103 -4.43 -13.05 12.58
CA ASP A 103 -4.73 -14.37 12.00
C ASP A 103 -3.70 -15.43 12.46
N PHE A 104 -2.80 -15.05 13.37
CA PHE A 104 -1.76 -15.89 13.97
C PHE A 104 -1.55 -15.53 15.45
N VAL A 105 -0.85 -16.40 16.19
CA VAL A 105 -0.50 -16.18 17.60
C VAL A 105 0.96 -15.75 17.70
N PRO A 106 1.29 -14.61 18.34
CA PRO A 106 2.68 -14.20 18.53
C PRO A 106 3.48 -15.24 19.32
N VAL A 107 4.70 -15.51 18.90
CA VAL A 107 5.58 -16.52 19.53
C VAL A 107 6.94 -15.94 19.89
N GLY A 108 7.57 -16.54 20.91
CA GLY A 108 8.98 -16.31 21.17
C GLY A 108 9.84 -16.90 20.06
N SER A 109 10.88 -16.17 19.66
CA SER A 109 11.87 -16.63 18.66
C SER A 109 13.14 -17.14 19.32
N VAL A 110 13.72 -18.19 18.74
CA VAL A 110 15.03 -18.73 19.14
C VAL A 110 16.13 -17.68 19.03
N ILE A 111 16.13 -16.86 17.97
CA ILE A 111 17.14 -15.81 17.75
C ILE A 111 17.06 -14.74 18.85
N ILE A 112 15.84 -14.32 19.21
CA ILE A 112 15.64 -13.32 20.27
C ILE A 112 16.16 -13.84 21.61
N LYS A 113 15.89 -15.10 21.93
CA LYS A 113 16.39 -15.75 23.15
C LYS A 113 17.91 -15.87 23.15
N GLN A 114 18.51 -16.32 22.05
CA GLN A 114 19.97 -16.47 21.91
C GLN A 114 20.70 -15.13 22.04
N ARG A 115 20.10 -14.04 21.55
CA ARG A 115 20.65 -12.68 21.67
C ARG A 115 20.41 -12.03 23.03
N GLY A 116 19.71 -12.69 23.95
CA GLY A 116 19.38 -12.15 25.27
C GLY A 116 18.49 -10.91 25.20
N LEU A 117 17.63 -10.81 24.19
CA LEU A 117 16.73 -9.67 24.02
C LEU A 117 15.45 -9.87 24.82
N GLU A 118 15.08 -8.86 25.61
CA GLU A 118 13.87 -8.82 26.42
C GLU A 118 12.78 -8.00 25.75
N LEU A 119 11.54 -8.47 25.88
CA LEU A 119 10.36 -7.77 25.41
C LEU A 119 10.05 -6.55 26.28
N ILE A 120 9.68 -5.45 25.62
CA ILE A 120 9.21 -4.21 26.27
C ILE A 120 7.70 -4.05 26.06
N GLY A 121 7.19 -4.49 24.91
CA GLY A 121 5.78 -4.41 24.56
C GLY A 121 5.56 -4.46 23.06
N GLY A 122 4.35 -4.14 22.61
CA GLY A 122 4.00 -4.20 21.20
C GLY A 122 2.84 -3.32 20.77
N ARG A 123 2.56 -3.37 19.47
CA ARG A 123 1.37 -2.77 18.83
C ARG A 123 0.98 -3.53 17.57
N TYR A 124 -0.28 -3.40 17.17
CA TYR A 124 -0.72 -3.84 15.85
C TYR A 124 -0.01 -3.05 14.75
N CYS A 125 0.30 -3.75 13.66
CA CYS A 125 0.80 -3.15 12.44
C CYS A 125 0.38 -3.97 11.22
N SER A 126 0.95 -3.62 10.08
CA SER A 126 0.99 -4.47 8.90
C SER A 126 2.44 -4.63 8.46
N LEU A 127 2.71 -5.69 7.71
CA LEU A 127 3.95 -5.85 6.96
C LEU A 127 3.58 -6.28 5.55
N GLN A 128 3.92 -5.45 4.56
CA GLN A 128 3.55 -5.67 3.15
C GLN A 128 2.04 -5.92 2.96
N GLY A 129 1.21 -5.22 3.75
CA GLY A 129 -0.26 -5.34 3.69
C GLY A 129 -0.85 -6.50 4.49
N VAL A 130 -0.04 -7.41 5.04
CA VAL A 130 -0.50 -8.51 5.91
C VAL A 130 -0.56 -8.02 7.36
N LYS A 131 -1.60 -8.40 8.12
CA LYS A 131 -1.68 -8.09 9.56
C LYS A 131 -0.43 -8.60 10.27
N ALA A 132 0.13 -7.77 11.13
CA ALA A 132 1.37 -8.06 11.81
C ALA A 132 1.36 -7.47 13.23
N THR A 133 2.34 -7.88 14.02
CA THR A 133 2.69 -7.20 15.28
C THR A 133 4.07 -6.59 15.17
N GLN A 134 4.19 -5.36 15.66
CA GLN A 134 5.46 -4.73 15.90
C GLN A 134 5.75 -4.76 17.40
N LEU A 135 6.81 -5.46 17.78
CA LEU A 135 7.29 -5.58 19.14
C LEU A 135 8.54 -4.72 19.33
N ARG A 136 8.72 -4.20 20.54
CA ARG A 136 9.98 -3.58 20.97
C ARG A 136 10.70 -4.54 21.88
N VAL A 137 11.98 -4.75 21.57
CA VAL A 137 12.88 -5.61 22.35
C VAL A 137 14.18 -4.88 22.62
N ARG A 138 14.87 -5.19 23.71
CA ARG A 138 16.19 -4.62 24.02
C ARG A 138 17.02 -5.60 24.81
N LYS A 139 18.34 -5.43 24.81
CA LYS A 139 19.18 -6.12 25.79
C LYS A 139 18.94 -5.52 27.19
N PRO A 140 19.03 -6.33 28.26
CA PRO A 140 19.07 -5.81 29.62
C PRO A 140 20.17 -4.76 29.77
N GLY A 141 19.83 -3.60 30.32
CA GLY A 141 20.78 -2.51 30.55
C GLY A 141 21.19 -1.69 29.31
N SER A 142 20.74 -2.04 28.10
CA SER A 142 20.95 -1.22 26.90
C SER A 142 19.81 -0.22 26.70
N ASP A 143 20.16 1.00 26.29
CA ASP A 143 19.22 2.03 25.83
C ASP A 143 18.80 1.82 24.36
N THR A 144 19.50 0.92 23.66
CA THR A 144 19.23 0.60 22.26
C THR A 144 18.01 -0.31 22.14
N VAL A 145 16.90 0.27 21.72
CA VAL A 145 15.66 -0.46 21.45
C VAL A 145 15.66 -0.97 20.01
N GLN A 146 15.45 -2.27 19.85
CA GLN A 146 15.24 -2.93 18.57
C GLN A 146 13.75 -3.14 18.31
N THR A 147 13.39 -3.17 17.04
CA THR A 147 12.03 -3.43 16.56
C THR A 147 11.97 -4.79 15.89
N LEU A 148 11.05 -5.62 16.38
CA LEU A 148 10.79 -6.96 15.87
C LEU A 148 9.39 -7.01 15.25
N TYR A 149 9.30 -7.43 14.01
CA TYR A 149 8.05 -7.74 13.35
C TYR A 149 7.77 -9.24 13.42
N GLN A 150 6.49 -9.58 13.59
CA GLN A 150 5.97 -10.94 13.37
C GLN A 150 4.71 -10.86 12.51
N THR A 151 4.61 -11.73 11.51
CA THR A 151 3.40 -11.92 10.70
C THR A 151 3.34 -13.35 10.21
N GLU A 152 2.16 -13.81 9.80
CA GLU A 152 1.97 -15.11 9.16
C GLU A 152 2.82 -15.20 7.87
N TYR A 153 3.58 -16.27 7.69
CA TYR A 153 4.39 -16.44 6.48
C TYR A 153 3.55 -16.94 5.31
N LYS A 154 3.21 -16.01 4.42
CA LYS A 154 2.49 -16.24 3.17
C LYS A 154 3.45 -16.25 1.98
N LYS A 155 3.72 -17.43 1.40
CA LYS A 155 4.72 -17.62 0.33
C LYS A 155 4.38 -16.84 -0.96
N ASP A 156 3.09 -16.67 -1.27
CA ASP A 156 2.60 -15.88 -2.39
C ASP A 156 3.00 -14.40 -2.28
N ILE A 157 2.96 -13.86 -1.06
CA ILE A 157 3.29 -12.45 -0.74
C ILE A 157 4.80 -12.28 -0.51
N PHE A 158 5.37 -13.08 0.39
CA PHE A 158 6.75 -12.91 0.87
C PHE A 158 7.80 -13.66 0.05
N LYS A 159 7.38 -14.48 -0.92
CA LYS A 159 8.25 -15.35 -1.74
C LYS A 159 9.11 -16.26 -0.85
N ASP A 160 10.15 -16.86 -1.43
CA ASP A 160 11.03 -17.77 -0.70
C ASP A 160 11.89 -17.00 0.32
N MET A 161 11.71 -17.37 1.58
CA MET A 161 12.43 -16.85 2.74
C MET A 161 13.16 -18.00 3.44
N PRO A 162 14.28 -17.73 4.13
CA PRO A 162 15.00 -18.76 4.87
C PRO A 162 14.15 -19.25 6.05
N ILE A 163 13.90 -20.56 6.10
CA ILE A 163 13.14 -21.21 7.17
C ILE A 163 14.13 -21.84 8.14
N LEU A 164 14.14 -21.39 9.40
CA LEU A 164 15.09 -21.83 10.42
C LEU A 164 15.01 -23.34 10.66
N GLU A 165 13.80 -23.90 10.70
CA GLU A 165 13.56 -25.34 10.91
C GLU A 165 14.11 -26.21 9.78
N LYS A 166 14.37 -25.62 8.61
CA LYS A 166 14.98 -26.29 7.45
C LYS A 166 16.47 -26.02 7.31
N GLY A 167 17.10 -25.43 8.33
CA GLY A 167 18.52 -25.04 8.31
C GLY A 167 18.82 -23.81 7.44
N GLY A 168 17.81 -23.02 7.09
CA GLY A 168 18.01 -21.78 6.35
C GLY A 168 18.49 -20.66 7.27
N ASP A 169 19.63 -20.06 6.97
CA ASP A 169 20.16 -18.94 7.75
C ASP A 169 19.39 -17.64 7.51
N PRO A 170 19.16 -16.81 8.55
CA PRO A 170 18.54 -15.50 8.39
C PRO A 170 19.28 -14.62 7.39
N VAL A 171 18.54 -13.93 6.54
CA VAL A 171 19.10 -12.98 5.57
C VAL A 171 19.21 -11.60 6.22
N ASP A 172 20.35 -10.96 6.01
CA ASP A 172 20.62 -9.61 6.47
C ASP A 172 20.44 -8.59 5.33
N MET A 173 19.68 -7.54 5.59
CA MET A 173 19.44 -6.42 4.69
C MET A 173 19.88 -5.12 5.37
N TYR A 174 20.41 -4.16 4.60
CA TYR A 174 20.83 -2.87 5.14
C TYR A 174 20.03 -1.76 4.47
N VAL A 175 19.32 -0.96 5.28
CA VAL A 175 18.54 0.19 4.80
C VAL A 175 18.79 1.38 5.71
N LYS A 176 19.22 2.51 5.14
CA LYS A 176 19.52 3.76 5.89
C LYS A 176 20.47 3.54 7.07
N GLY A 177 21.48 2.68 6.91
CA GLY A 177 22.44 2.35 7.96
C GLY A 177 21.93 1.40 9.04
N VAL A 178 20.67 0.98 8.99
CA VAL A 178 20.08 0.01 9.93
C VAL A 178 20.09 -1.37 9.29
N LYS A 179 20.63 -2.36 10.03
CA LYS A 179 20.59 -3.77 9.63
C LYS A 179 19.22 -4.35 9.98
N VAL A 180 18.66 -5.15 9.08
CA VAL A 180 17.42 -5.91 9.28
C VAL A 180 17.69 -7.37 9.00
N LYS A 181 17.51 -8.21 10.02
CA LYS A 181 17.58 -9.66 9.89
C LYS A 181 16.18 -10.21 9.61
N ILE A 182 16.03 -11.02 8.56
CA ILE A 182 14.75 -11.56 8.09
C ILE A 182 14.83 -13.09 8.05
N TRP A 183 13.83 -13.77 8.64
CA TRP A 183 13.74 -15.22 8.64
C TRP A 183 12.30 -15.70 8.83
N VAL A 184 12.08 -17.00 8.62
CA VAL A 184 10.84 -17.69 8.96
C VAL A 184 11.12 -18.69 10.08
N GLU A 185 10.25 -18.70 11.08
CA GLU A 185 10.26 -19.63 12.22
C GLU A 185 8.80 -19.90 12.61
N LYS A 186 8.44 -21.17 12.85
CA LYS A 186 7.09 -21.60 13.27
C LYS A 186 5.97 -21.01 12.39
N ASP A 187 6.17 -21.05 11.07
CA ASP A 187 5.27 -20.50 10.04
C ASP A 187 5.00 -18.99 10.15
N LEU A 188 5.82 -18.26 10.92
CA LEU A 188 5.80 -16.80 10.99
C LEU A 188 7.05 -16.21 10.34
N LEU A 189 6.84 -15.13 9.59
CA LEU A 189 7.92 -14.28 9.11
C LEU A 189 8.33 -13.31 10.22
N PHE A 190 9.62 -13.24 10.47
CA PHE A 190 10.24 -12.30 11.39
C PHE A 190 11.11 -11.31 10.63
N ALA A 191 11.12 -10.07 11.11
CA ALA A 191 12.10 -9.07 10.71
C ALA A 191 12.55 -8.26 11.93
N LEU A 192 13.84 -8.29 12.22
CA LEU A 192 14.44 -7.66 13.40
C LEU A 192 15.41 -6.58 12.97
N THR A 193 15.22 -5.34 13.45
CA THR A 193 16.27 -4.33 13.35
C THR A 193 17.41 -4.68 14.28
N ASP A 194 18.61 -4.73 13.76
CA ASP A 194 19.83 -4.90 14.52
C ASP A 194 20.62 -3.59 14.47
N ILE A 195 20.77 -2.98 15.64
CA ILE A 195 21.57 -1.76 15.81
C ILE A 195 22.73 -2.20 16.69
N PRO A 196 23.98 -2.08 16.20
CA PRO A 196 25.15 -2.34 17.03
C PRO A 196 25.08 -1.48 18.29
N ASP A 197 25.38 -2.06 19.45
CA ASP A 197 25.66 -1.27 20.65
C ASP A 197 27.01 -0.58 20.39
N GLU A 198 27.06 0.77 20.47
CA GLU A 198 28.31 1.55 20.43
C GLU A 198 29.19 1.28 21.66
#